data_AF-A0A938LQ06-F1
#
_entry.id   AF-A0A938LQ06-F1
#
_cell.length_a   1.000
_cell.length_b   1.000
_cell.length_c   1.000
_cell.angle_alpha   90.00
_cell.angle_beta   90.00
_cell.angle_gamma   90.00
#
_symmetry.space_group_name_H-M   'P 1'
#
loop_
_entity.id
_entity.type
_entity.pdbx_description
1 polymer ?
#
loop_
_entity_poly.entity_id
_entity_poly.type
_entity_poly.pdbx_seq_one_letter_code
_entity_poly.pdbx_strand_id
1 'polypeptide(L)'
;MQNYPWLTLAEAACYLRTSEAVVRAKVASGELPYSNFDGQPLFHRSQLDDYLFGLQGNTEGTRVRGLNPPEASGGDGVTPMPDAREPAPPEGDFMAAACRLWDEGHVFTVKAGVTGASCQFLGEPRLWVFPDKFQIPAEGKGNDLYSELRKLLTDYFPHITSKATVHIASRSFSWRKYVDFVSRVKELCRSTPKHTEETEDTSVYQQLIQWWEELPAFTIGPGTRGCSARYGRNPRVWFYPCYIQIPSKGQGNYSFDSIKAIKDRIFPNACTRTRVDFADPGVDLDTLHAFVLEVKQFCRENGSQSEMGDISMTDQEKWKLVQRIPLIVPYEVSLDKLRKVGEKHEHLAQAIDTNWLREGDAVAARSKCWFFCWATTAINSQEVADDCKFVWNQIFPPEYDYRWFEANIGYKFAQKYRYEGFREIVL
;
A
#
# COMPACT_ATOMS: atom_id res chain seq x y z
N MET A 1 18.27 5.59 -21.35
CA MET A 1 19.14 5.08 -20.27
C MET A 1 18.25 4.33 -19.28
N GLN A 2 18.39 3.01 -19.19
CA GLN A 2 17.66 2.22 -18.20
C GLN A 2 18.12 2.64 -16.79
N ASN A 3 17.19 3.02 -15.91
CA ASN A 3 17.47 3.28 -14.51
C ASN A 3 17.81 1.95 -13.82
N TYR A 4 19.06 1.52 -13.94
CA TYR A 4 19.57 0.44 -13.11
C TYR A 4 19.46 0.88 -11.64
N PRO A 5 19.09 -0.02 -10.71
CA PRO A 5 18.98 0.31 -9.29
C PRO A 5 20.35 0.54 -8.62
N TRP A 6 21.42 0.58 -9.41
CA TRP A 6 22.80 0.75 -9.00
C TRP A 6 23.25 2.17 -9.32
N LEU A 7 23.69 2.86 -8.28
CA LEU A 7 24.20 4.22 -8.34
C LEU A 7 25.72 4.16 -8.33
N THR A 8 26.36 4.98 -9.15
CA THR A 8 27.78 5.29 -9.05
C THR A 8 28.08 6.00 -7.73
N LEU A 9 29.37 6.14 -7.39
CA LEU A 9 29.78 6.90 -6.21
C LEU A 9 29.26 8.35 -6.20
N ALA A 10 29.31 9.04 -7.33
CA ALA A 10 28.82 10.42 -7.47
C ALA A 10 27.30 10.49 -7.26
N GLU A 11 26.55 9.55 -7.83
CA GLU A 11 25.10 9.47 -7.67
C GLU A 11 24.71 9.10 -6.24
N ALA A 12 25.43 8.19 -5.59
CA ALA A 12 25.23 7.84 -4.19
C ALA A 12 25.52 9.04 -3.25
N ALA A 13 26.56 9.82 -3.54
CA ALA A 13 26.87 11.05 -2.81
C ALA A 13 25.74 12.08 -2.94
N CYS A 14 25.22 12.28 -4.15
CA CYS A 14 24.05 13.12 -4.41
C CYS A 14 22.81 12.61 -3.67
N TYR A 15 22.56 11.29 -3.71
CA TYR A 15 21.44 10.63 -3.05
C TYR A 15 21.45 10.83 -1.53
N LEU A 16 22.62 10.64 -0.91
CA LEU A 16 22.85 10.81 0.52
C LEU A 16 23.03 12.28 0.94
N ARG A 17 23.01 13.22 -0.01
CA ARG A 17 23.27 14.66 0.20
C ARG A 17 24.58 14.93 0.93
N THR A 18 25.65 14.24 0.51
CA THR A 18 27.00 14.37 1.08
C THR A 18 28.06 14.42 -0.02
N SER A 19 29.34 14.56 0.35
CA SER A 19 30.44 14.54 -0.63
C SER A 19 30.91 13.12 -0.95
N GLU A 20 31.46 12.89 -2.14
CA GLU A 20 32.06 11.60 -2.51
C GLU A 20 33.14 11.14 -1.51
N ALA A 21 33.90 12.08 -0.94
CA ALA A 21 34.92 11.78 0.06
C ALA A 21 34.32 11.13 1.31
N VAL A 22 33.16 11.59 1.77
CA VAL A 22 32.44 11.00 2.90
C VAL A 22 31.91 9.61 2.54
N VAL A 23 31.38 9.43 1.33
CA VAL A 23 30.92 8.11 0.87
C VAL A 23 32.09 7.11 0.80
N ARG A 24 33.25 7.51 0.28
CA ARG A 24 34.47 6.68 0.25
C ARG A 24 34.95 6.31 1.64
N ALA A 25 34.94 7.26 2.58
CA ALA A 25 35.32 6.98 3.97
C ALA A 25 34.39 5.94 4.61
N LYS A 26 33.08 6.05 4.35
CA LYS A 26 32.08 5.10 4.86
C LYS A 26 32.23 3.71 4.26
N VAL A 27 32.50 3.63 2.96
CA VAL A 27 32.86 2.38 2.29
C VAL A 27 34.12 1.76 2.91
N ALA A 28 35.18 2.56 3.11
CA ALA A 28 36.44 2.08 3.70
C ALA A 28 36.27 1.59 5.15
N SER A 29 35.37 2.20 5.92
CA SER A 29 35.04 1.77 7.29
C SER A 29 34.07 0.57 7.37
N GLY A 30 33.49 0.14 6.25
CA GLY A 30 32.47 -0.93 6.22
C GLY A 30 31.06 -0.48 6.63
N GLU A 31 30.84 0.81 6.88
CA GLU A 31 29.53 1.36 7.27
C GLU A 31 28.51 1.38 6.12
N LEU A 32 28.98 1.40 4.87
CA LEU A 32 28.12 1.49 3.69
C LEU A 32 28.35 0.28 2.77
N PRO A 33 27.35 -0.61 2.59
CA PRO A 33 27.48 -1.74 1.70
C PRO A 33 27.53 -1.28 0.23
N TYR A 34 28.35 -1.95 -0.57
CA TYR A 34 28.51 -1.68 -2.00
C TYR A 34 28.88 -2.97 -2.73
N SER A 35 28.70 -2.97 -4.05
CA SER A 35 29.24 -3.98 -4.97
C SER A 35 30.40 -3.37 -5.75
N ASN A 36 31.45 -4.14 -5.98
CA ASN A 36 32.55 -3.71 -6.85
C ASN A 36 32.30 -4.17 -8.28
N PHE A 37 32.26 -3.24 -9.23
CA PHE A 37 32.16 -3.54 -10.66
C PHE A 37 33.26 -2.77 -11.40
N ASP A 38 34.17 -3.52 -12.02
CA ASP A 38 35.33 -2.98 -12.74
C ASP A 38 36.19 -1.99 -11.92
N GLY A 39 36.42 -2.33 -10.65
CA GLY A 39 37.20 -1.49 -9.72
C GLY A 39 36.47 -0.25 -9.22
N GLN A 40 35.21 -0.04 -9.59
CA GLN A 40 34.38 1.08 -9.12
C GLN A 40 33.29 0.58 -8.15
N PRO A 41 33.06 1.29 -7.04
CA PRO A 41 31.97 0.97 -6.14
C PRO A 41 30.62 1.38 -6.75
N LEU A 42 29.69 0.44 -6.79
CA LEU A 42 28.28 0.64 -7.15
C LEU A 42 27.38 0.37 -5.94
N PHE A 43 26.37 1.21 -5.77
CA PHE A 43 25.50 1.22 -4.60
C PHE A 43 24.07 0.90 -5.00
N HIS A 44 23.48 -0.14 -4.40
CA HIS A 44 22.08 -0.42 -4.66
C HIS A 44 21.19 0.58 -3.92
N ARG A 45 20.23 1.21 -4.59
CA ARG A 45 19.40 2.27 -4.03
C ARG A 45 18.68 1.85 -2.74
N SER A 46 18.13 0.64 -2.69
CA SER A 46 17.45 0.14 -1.48
C SER A 46 18.37 0.01 -0.27
N GLN A 47 19.67 -0.26 -0.48
CA GLN A 47 20.65 -0.34 0.60
C GLN A 47 20.99 1.06 1.14
N LEU A 48 21.04 2.06 0.25
CA LEU A 48 21.19 3.45 0.66
C LEU A 48 19.96 3.96 1.43
N ASP A 49 18.75 3.53 1.03
CA ASP A 49 17.52 3.83 1.78
C ASP A 49 17.59 3.26 3.19
N ASP A 50 17.91 1.97 3.34
CA ASP A 50 18.05 1.34 4.66
C ASP A 50 19.12 2.02 5.51
N TYR A 51 20.23 2.47 4.90
CA TYR A 51 21.27 3.25 5.57
C TYR A 51 20.77 4.62 6.06
N LEU A 52 20.02 5.37 5.24
CA LEU A 52 19.43 6.66 5.63
C LEU A 52 18.41 6.50 6.77
N PHE A 53 17.60 5.44 6.73
CA PHE A 53 16.66 5.13 7.81
C PHE A 53 17.38 4.76 9.11
N GLY A 54 18.49 4.03 9.04
CA GLY A 54 19.31 3.70 10.22
C GLY A 54 19.92 4.93 10.91
N LEU A 55 20.32 5.95 10.13
CA LEU A 55 20.82 7.22 10.68
C LEU A 55 19.74 8.01 11.43
N GLN A 56 18.48 7.94 11.00
CA GLN A 56 17.36 8.61 11.67
C GLN A 56 16.94 7.92 12.98
N GLY A 57 17.30 6.64 13.17
CA GLY A 57 17.01 5.89 14.39
C GLY A 57 18.06 5.99 15.48
N ASN A 58 19.25 6.53 15.19
CA ASN A 58 20.42 6.51 16.08
C ASN A 58 20.72 7.85 16.78
N THR A 59 19.72 8.71 17.00
CA THR A 59 19.89 9.96 17.78
C THR A 59 19.85 9.79 19.30
N GLU A 60 19.69 8.57 19.83
CA GLU A 60 19.88 8.30 21.27
C GLU A 60 21.07 7.36 21.48
N GLY A 61 22.09 7.88 22.12
CA GLY A 61 23.47 7.41 22.00
C GLY A 61 23.79 6.10 22.71
N THR A 62 24.92 5.50 22.34
CA THR A 62 25.77 4.72 23.25
C THR A 62 27.23 4.72 22.76
N ARG A 63 28.13 4.91 23.72
CA ARG A 63 29.60 4.89 23.61
C ARG A 63 30.13 3.54 23.08
N VAL A 64 31.07 3.61 22.14
CA VAL A 64 31.91 2.48 21.73
C VAL A 64 32.96 2.21 22.81
N ARG A 65 32.96 1.01 23.41
CA ARG A 65 34.04 0.50 24.28
C ARG A 65 34.86 -0.54 23.50
N GLY A 66 36.17 -0.40 23.61
CA GLY A 66 37.17 -1.12 22.82
C GLY A 66 37.21 -2.63 23.01
N LEU A 67 37.66 -3.29 21.96
CA LEU A 67 37.98 -4.71 21.88
C LEU A 67 39.36 -4.97 22.50
N ASN A 68 39.44 -5.98 23.35
CA ASN A 68 40.63 -6.81 23.52
C ASN A 68 40.18 -8.28 23.62
N PRO A 69 40.89 -9.22 22.99
CA PRO A 69 40.53 -10.64 23.01
C PRO A 69 41.14 -11.35 24.23
N PRO A 70 40.57 -12.48 24.67
CA PRO A 70 41.37 -13.51 25.30
C PRO A 70 41.33 -14.82 24.52
N GLU A 71 42.53 -15.23 24.17
CA GLU A 71 43.14 -16.55 24.33
C GLU A 71 42.27 -17.81 24.42
N ALA A 72 42.77 -18.80 23.68
CA ALA A 72 42.36 -20.18 23.68
C ALA A 72 42.56 -20.88 25.03
N SER A 73 41.60 -21.71 25.41
CA SER A 73 41.80 -22.83 26.30
C SER A 73 40.88 -23.98 25.88
N GLY A 74 41.49 -25.13 25.64
CA GLY A 74 40.81 -26.37 25.28
C GLY A 74 40.04 -26.99 26.44
N GLY A 75 39.18 -27.95 26.11
CA GLY A 75 38.44 -28.77 27.06
C GLY A 75 37.44 -29.68 26.37
N ASP A 76 37.87 -30.94 26.20
CA ASP A 76 37.12 -32.19 26.32
C ASP A 76 35.72 -32.34 25.68
N GLY A 77 35.76 -32.96 24.50
CA GLY A 77 34.98 -34.16 24.13
C GLY A 77 33.68 -34.46 24.86
N VAL A 78 32.57 -34.04 24.26
CA VAL A 78 31.29 -34.76 24.32
C VAL A 78 30.82 -34.99 22.89
N THR A 79 30.83 -36.25 22.46
CA THR A 79 30.31 -36.67 21.16
C THR A 79 28.80 -36.41 21.14
N PRO A 80 28.26 -35.55 20.26
CA PRO A 80 26.82 -35.41 20.12
C PRO A 80 26.27 -36.70 19.51
N MET A 81 25.16 -37.20 20.06
CA MET A 81 24.37 -38.22 19.39
C MET A 81 23.99 -37.74 17.98
N PRO A 82 23.93 -38.63 16.98
CA PRO A 82 23.58 -38.23 15.62
C PRO A 82 22.14 -37.71 15.61
N ASP A 83 22.03 -36.40 15.41
CA ASP A 83 20.78 -35.70 15.16
C ASP A 83 19.99 -36.43 14.08
N ALA A 84 18.70 -36.67 14.37
CA ALA A 84 17.72 -36.98 13.34
C ALA A 84 17.84 -35.89 12.26
N ARG A 85 18.32 -36.28 11.08
CA ARG A 85 18.57 -35.38 9.94
C ARG A 85 17.44 -34.37 9.85
N GLU A 86 17.78 -33.08 9.97
CA GLU A 86 16.81 -32.01 9.80
C GLU A 86 16.04 -32.26 8.49
N PRO A 87 14.70 -32.21 8.52
CA PRO A 87 13.96 -32.26 7.28
C PRO A 87 14.37 -31.05 6.47
N ALA A 88 15.17 -31.28 5.41
CA ALA A 88 15.43 -30.28 4.42
C ALA A 88 14.09 -29.72 3.91
N PRO A 89 14.00 -28.43 3.56
CA PRO A 89 12.85 -27.99 2.78
C PRO A 89 12.72 -28.95 1.59
N PRO A 90 11.51 -29.44 1.28
CA PRO A 90 11.34 -30.34 0.14
C PRO A 90 12.02 -29.70 -1.06
N GLU A 91 12.89 -30.43 -1.77
CA GLU A 91 13.61 -29.92 -2.94
C GLU A 91 12.62 -29.18 -3.86
N GLY A 92 12.74 -27.84 -3.95
CA GLY A 92 11.77 -27.03 -4.70
C GLY A 92 11.51 -25.63 -4.16
N ASP A 93 10.49 -25.01 -4.74
CA ASP A 93 10.03 -23.65 -4.45
C ASP A 93 9.52 -23.51 -3.00
N PHE A 94 10.27 -22.77 -2.18
CA PHE A 94 9.91 -22.45 -0.80
C PHE A 94 8.49 -21.88 -0.70
N MET A 95 8.12 -20.96 -1.60
CA MET A 95 6.82 -20.30 -1.53
C MET A 95 5.71 -21.33 -1.69
N ALA A 96 5.85 -22.25 -2.66
CA ALA A 96 4.88 -23.34 -2.84
C ALA A 96 4.79 -24.25 -1.61
N ALA A 97 5.93 -24.61 -0.99
CA ALA A 97 5.95 -25.42 0.23
C ALA A 97 5.31 -24.70 1.42
N ALA A 98 5.63 -23.42 1.61
CA ALA A 98 5.09 -22.57 2.66
C ALA A 98 3.58 -22.33 2.52
N CYS A 99 3.10 -22.13 1.28
CA CYS A 99 1.68 -22.01 0.98
C CYS A 99 0.92 -23.31 1.30
N ARG A 100 1.45 -24.47 0.90
CA ARG A 100 0.86 -25.78 1.24
C ARG A 100 0.80 -26.03 2.74
N LEU A 101 1.83 -25.61 3.47
CA LEU A 101 1.85 -25.73 4.92
C LEU A 101 0.75 -24.88 5.56
N TRP A 102 0.40 -23.75 4.96
CA TRP A 102 -0.61 -22.84 5.49
C TRP A 102 -2.04 -23.29 5.18
N ASP A 103 -2.29 -23.71 3.95
CA ASP A 103 -3.63 -24.03 3.44
C ASP A 103 -4.22 -25.29 4.11
N GLU A 104 -5.18 -25.08 5.02
CA GLU A 104 -5.93 -26.14 5.72
C GLU A 104 -7.43 -26.06 5.42
N GLY A 105 -7.81 -25.47 4.27
CA GLY A 105 -9.21 -25.31 3.87
C GLY A 105 -9.83 -23.98 4.33
N HIS A 106 -11.10 -23.99 4.72
CA HIS A 106 -11.92 -22.77 4.80
C HIS A 106 -11.44 -21.71 5.82
N VAL A 107 -10.74 -22.13 6.88
CA VAL A 107 -10.35 -21.23 7.98
C VAL A 107 -8.98 -20.59 7.73
N PHE A 108 -8.01 -21.37 7.24
CA PHE A 108 -6.68 -20.89 6.85
C PHE A 108 -6.54 -20.95 5.35
N THR A 109 -6.60 -19.78 4.71
CA THR A 109 -6.58 -19.68 3.24
C THR A 109 -5.30 -19.03 2.76
N VAL A 110 -4.91 -19.35 1.53
CA VAL A 110 -3.80 -18.72 0.83
C VAL A 110 -4.32 -17.93 -0.36
N LYS A 111 -4.08 -16.62 -0.36
CA LYS A 111 -4.38 -15.74 -1.48
C LYS A 111 -3.10 -15.45 -2.25
N ALA A 112 -2.94 -16.08 -3.41
CA ALA A 112 -1.82 -15.82 -4.31
C ALA A 112 -1.88 -14.38 -4.86
N GLY A 113 -0.72 -13.75 -4.95
CA GLY A 113 -0.48 -12.47 -5.60
C GLY A 113 0.60 -12.60 -6.68
N VAL A 114 0.97 -11.47 -7.29
CA VAL A 114 1.93 -11.44 -8.41
C VAL A 114 3.34 -11.82 -7.97
N THR A 115 3.77 -11.40 -6.78
CA THR A 115 5.14 -11.57 -6.27
C THR A 115 5.26 -12.43 -5.02
N GLY A 116 4.14 -12.94 -4.51
CA GLY A 116 4.07 -13.68 -3.25
C GLY A 116 2.65 -14.13 -2.95
N ALA A 117 2.44 -14.63 -1.74
CA ALA A 117 1.14 -15.08 -1.27
C ALA A 117 0.82 -14.49 0.10
N SER A 118 -0.45 -14.19 0.32
CA SER A 118 -0.99 -13.83 1.62
C SER A 118 -1.58 -15.06 2.28
N CYS A 119 -0.98 -15.47 3.38
CA CYS A 119 -1.45 -16.52 4.28
C CYS A 119 -2.40 -15.89 5.29
N GLN A 120 -3.66 -16.33 5.26
CA GLN A 120 -4.77 -15.66 5.92
C GLN A 120 -5.48 -16.59 6.91
N PHE A 121 -6.06 -16.02 7.97
CA PHE A 121 -6.96 -16.69 8.91
C PHE A 121 -8.27 -15.92 8.98
N LEU A 122 -9.40 -16.58 8.67
CA LEU A 122 -10.71 -15.93 8.48
C LEU A 122 -10.59 -14.73 7.54
N GLY A 123 -9.80 -15.00 6.50
CA GLY A 123 -9.01 -14.09 5.70
C GLY A 123 -8.15 -12.89 6.13
N GLU A 124 -8.07 -12.54 7.39
CA GLU A 124 -7.10 -11.53 7.83
C GLU A 124 -5.67 -12.02 7.55
N PRO A 125 -4.81 -11.20 6.93
CA PRO A 125 -3.45 -11.61 6.64
C PRO A 125 -2.67 -11.79 7.94
N ARG A 126 -2.10 -12.99 8.13
CA ARG A 126 -1.24 -13.33 9.28
C ARG A 126 0.21 -13.44 8.86
N LEU A 127 0.46 -13.89 7.64
CA LEU A 127 1.78 -13.98 7.06
C LEU A 127 1.75 -13.59 5.57
N TRP A 128 2.81 -12.94 5.11
CA TRP A 128 3.12 -12.79 3.69
C TRP A 128 4.31 -13.66 3.37
N VAL A 129 4.18 -14.49 2.33
CA VAL A 129 5.20 -15.43 1.89
C VAL A 129 5.65 -15.00 0.50
N PHE A 130 6.97 -14.88 0.31
CA PHE A 130 7.61 -14.54 -0.95
C PHE A 130 8.60 -15.67 -1.33
N PRO A 131 9.12 -15.68 -2.56
CA PRO A 131 10.11 -16.68 -2.96
C PRO A 131 11.38 -16.71 -2.09
N ASP A 132 11.81 -15.55 -1.57
CA ASP A 132 13.10 -15.38 -0.87
C ASP A 132 12.98 -15.07 0.64
N LYS A 133 11.76 -14.84 1.13
CA LYS A 133 11.49 -14.39 2.51
C LYS A 133 10.04 -14.61 2.91
N PHE A 134 9.76 -14.45 4.20
CA PHE A 134 8.41 -14.25 4.69
C PHE A 134 8.35 -13.09 5.69
N GLN A 135 7.17 -12.52 5.89
CA GLN A 135 6.97 -11.32 6.68
C GLN A 135 5.63 -11.33 7.41
N ILE A 136 5.61 -10.79 8.62
CA ILE A 136 4.36 -10.45 9.31
C ILE A 136 3.82 -9.13 8.73
N PRO A 137 2.58 -9.10 8.22
CA PRO A 137 1.94 -7.86 7.74
C PRO A 137 2.01 -6.78 8.81
N ALA A 138 2.40 -5.57 8.41
CA ALA A 138 2.53 -4.45 9.35
C ALA A 138 1.23 -4.14 10.10
N GLU A 139 1.35 -3.55 11.28
CA GLU A 139 0.21 -3.05 12.07
C GLU A 139 -0.68 -2.14 11.20
N GLY A 140 -2.01 -2.33 11.30
CA GLY A 140 -2.99 -1.61 10.49
C GLY A 140 -3.22 -2.18 9.08
N LYS A 141 -2.55 -3.26 8.66
CA LYS A 141 -2.83 -3.98 7.40
C LYS A 141 -3.82 -5.14 7.58
N GLY A 142 -4.74 -5.01 8.53
CA GLY A 142 -5.74 -6.05 8.84
C GLY A 142 -5.16 -7.24 9.59
N ASN A 143 -4.05 -7.04 10.34
CA ASN A 143 -3.49 -8.06 11.22
C ASN A 143 -3.62 -7.60 12.66
N ASP A 144 -4.72 -7.96 13.31
CA ASP A 144 -5.00 -7.61 14.70
C ASP A 144 -4.15 -8.38 15.73
N LEU A 145 -3.45 -9.44 15.30
CA LEU A 145 -2.52 -10.22 16.11
C LEU A 145 -1.06 -9.80 15.92
N TYR A 146 -0.82 -8.58 15.41
CA TYR A 146 0.53 -8.15 15.03
C TYR A 146 1.54 -8.29 16.18
N SER A 147 1.19 -7.85 17.39
CA SER A 147 2.07 -7.86 18.56
C SER A 147 2.43 -9.28 19.00
N GLU A 148 1.45 -10.17 19.05
CA GLU A 148 1.57 -11.57 19.43
C GLU A 148 2.38 -12.35 18.39
N LEU A 149 2.09 -12.13 17.10
CA LEU A 149 2.84 -12.74 16.00
C LEU A 149 4.28 -12.25 15.99
N ARG A 150 4.53 -10.97 16.27
CA ARG A 150 5.88 -10.42 16.35
C ARG A 150 6.67 -10.99 17.53
N LYS A 151 6.01 -11.21 18.68
CA LYS A 151 6.60 -11.90 19.82
C LYS A 151 6.98 -13.33 19.44
N LEU A 152 6.05 -14.09 18.87
CA LEU A 152 6.33 -15.44 18.35
C LEU A 152 7.49 -15.43 17.35
N LEU A 153 7.51 -14.48 16.41
CA LEU A 153 8.59 -14.37 15.44
C LEU A 153 9.95 -14.18 16.12
N THR A 154 9.99 -13.37 17.17
CA THR A 154 11.23 -13.12 17.94
C THR A 154 11.68 -14.38 18.70
N ASP A 155 10.73 -15.15 19.25
CA ASP A 155 11.04 -16.41 19.95
C ASP A 155 11.68 -17.45 19.01
N TYR A 156 11.22 -17.54 17.76
CA TYR A 156 11.77 -18.48 16.76
C TYR A 156 12.97 -17.92 15.97
N PHE A 157 13.02 -16.59 15.80
CA PHE A 157 14.01 -15.87 15.00
C PHE A 157 14.51 -14.60 15.72
N PRO A 158 15.33 -14.75 16.78
CA PRO A 158 15.66 -13.66 17.71
C PRO A 158 16.52 -12.52 17.11
N HIS A 159 17.15 -12.74 15.96
CA HIS A 159 18.05 -11.75 15.33
C HIS A 159 17.34 -10.79 14.36
N ILE A 160 16.01 -10.78 14.34
CA ILE A 160 15.23 -9.98 13.38
C ILE A 160 14.87 -8.64 14.00
N THR A 161 15.51 -7.58 13.55
CA THR A 161 15.55 -6.31 14.30
C THR A 161 14.55 -5.23 13.85
N SER A 162 14.08 -5.18 12.59
CA SER A 162 13.34 -3.96 12.17
C SER A 162 12.07 -4.12 11.31
N LYS A 163 11.78 -5.26 10.67
CA LYS A 163 10.62 -5.34 9.74
C LYS A 163 9.73 -6.57 9.87
N ALA A 164 9.93 -7.36 10.93
CA ALA A 164 9.27 -8.67 11.11
C ALA A 164 9.37 -9.54 9.84
N THR A 165 10.52 -9.47 9.18
CA THR A 165 10.84 -10.13 7.91
C THR A 165 11.98 -11.10 8.11
N VAL A 166 11.82 -12.33 7.63
CA VAL A 166 12.84 -13.38 7.70
C VAL A 166 13.23 -13.76 6.29
N HIS A 167 14.50 -13.56 5.94
CA HIS A 167 15.04 -14.04 4.67
C HIS A 167 15.41 -15.52 4.78
N ILE A 168 15.05 -16.31 3.77
CA ILE A 168 15.30 -17.76 3.74
C ILE A 168 16.81 -18.05 3.67
N ALA A 169 17.56 -17.17 3.00
CA ALA A 169 19.03 -17.25 2.94
C ALA A 169 19.72 -16.88 4.27
N SER A 170 18.98 -16.43 5.29
CA SER A 170 19.56 -16.11 6.59
C SER A 170 20.06 -17.37 7.29
N ARG A 171 21.22 -17.29 7.94
CA ARG A 171 21.73 -18.37 8.82
C ARG A 171 20.80 -18.69 9.99
N SER A 172 19.92 -17.76 10.35
CA SER A 172 18.93 -17.97 11.41
C SER A 172 17.71 -18.79 10.94
N PHE A 173 17.52 -18.94 9.63
CA PHE A 173 16.41 -19.66 9.04
C PHE A 173 16.73 -21.15 8.95
N SER A 174 15.78 -21.98 9.38
CA SER A 174 15.71 -23.39 8.98
C SER A 174 14.26 -23.74 8.69
N TRP A 175 14.04 -24.71 7.80
CA TRP A 175 12.69 -25.13 7.42
C TRP A 175 11.90 -25.63 8.64
N ARG A 176 12.55 -26.39 9.53
CA ARG A 176 11.95 -26.86 10.79
C ARG A 176 11.44 -25.70 11.66
N LYS A 177 12.25 -24.67 11.88
CA LYS A 177 11.83 -23.48 12.64
C LYS A 177 10.63 -22.78 12.00
N TYR A 178 10.60 -22.70 10.66
CA TYR A 178 9.47 -22.14 9.94
C TYR A 178 8.19 -22.95 10.16
N VAL A 179 8.28 -24.28 10.09
CA VAL A 179 7.14 -25.19 10.34
C VAL A 179 6.60 -25.03 11.76
N ASP A 180 7.49 -25.04 12.75
CA ASP A 180 7.10 -24.87 14.15
C ASP A 180 6.47 -23.48 14.40
N PHE A 181 7.05 -22.42 13.82
CA PHE A 181 6.50 -21.07 13.86
C PHE A 181 5.09 -21.00 13.26
N VAL A 182 4.88 -21.49 12.03
CA VAL A 182 3.56 -21.49 11.38
C VAL A 182 2.54 -22.27 12.20
N SER A 183 2.94 -23.40 12.78
CA SER A 183 2.06 -24.21 13.63
C SER A 183 1.60 -23.43 14.86
N ARG A 184 2.52 -22.70 15.51
CA ARG A 184 2.20 -21.87 16.67
C ARG A 184 1.36 -20.63 16.30
N VAL A 185 1.58 -20.05 15.13
CA VAL A 185 0.73 -18.99 14.57
C VAL A 185 -0.71 -19.48 14.37
N LYS A 186 -0.90 -20.69 13.82
CA LYS A 186 -2.23 -21.28 13.63
C LYS A 186 -2.92 -21.54 14.96
N GLU A 187 -2.19 -22.04 15.95
CA GLU A 187 -2.71 -22.25 17.30
C GLU A 187 -3.13 -20.92 17.96
N LEU A 188 -2.28 -19.89 17.86
CA LEU A 188 -2.61 -18.54 18.33
C LEU A 188 -3.90 -18.02 17.69
N CYS A 189 -4.04 -18.18 16.38
CA CYS A 189 -5.26 -17.77 15.66
C CYS A 189 -6.50 -18.50 16.18
N ARG A 190 -6.40 -19.81 16.45
CA ARG A 190 -7.51 -20.63 16.98
C ARG A 190 -7.84 -20.33 18.44
N SER A 191 -6.84 -20.03 19.25
CA SER A 191 -7.01 -19.78 20.69
C SER A 191 -7.46 -18.35 20.98
N THR A 192 -7.35 -17.44 20.01
CA THR A 192 -7.83 -16.07 20.16
C THR A 192 -9.37 -16.07 20.07
N PRO A 193 -10.11 -15.70 21.13
CA PRO A 193 -11.57 -15.85 21.23
C PRO A 193 -12.41 -14.99 20.28
N LYS A 194 -11.90 -14.57 19.13
CA LYS A 194 -12.56 -13.55 18.29
C LYS A 194 -13.58 -14.06 17.27
N HIS A 195 -13.75 -15.38 17.07
CA HIS A 195 -14.55 -15.87 15.94
C HIS A 195 -15.32 -17.19 16.12
N THR A 196 -15.53 -17.69 17.33
CA THR A 196 -16.33 -18.92 17.53
C THR A 196 -17.84 -18.74 17.50
N GLU A 197 -18.38 -17.54 17.26
CA GLU A 197 -19.83 -17.34 17.14
C GLU A 197 -20.17 -16.45 15.93
N GLU A 198 -20.09 -17.02 14.73
CA GLU A 198 -20.63 -16.46 13.48
C GLU A 198 -22.18 -16.45 13.45
N THR A 199 -22.87 -16.58 14.59
CA THR A 199 -24.33 -16.72 14.65
C THR A 199 -25.09 -15.60 15.35
N GLU A 200 -24.46 -14.67 16.07
CA GLU A 200 -25.20 -13.56 16.74
C GLU A 200 -24.78 -12.13 16.31
N ASP A 201 -23.53 -11.92 15.86
CA ASP A 201 -23.03 -10.56 15.50
C ASP A 201 -23.36 -10.09 14.07
N THR A 202 -24.03 -10.95 13.29
CA THR A 202 -24.61 -10.55 11.99
C THR A 202 -25.61 -9.39 12.17
N SER A 203 -26.20 -9.24 13.36
CA SER A 203 -27.14 -8.18 13.69
C SER A 203 -26.48 -6.79 13.73
N VAL A 204 -25.35 -6.60 14.42
CA VAL A 204 -24.68 -5.29 14.54
C VAL A 204 -24.17 -4.80 13.18
N TYR A 205 -23.55 -5.70 12.41
CA TYR A 205 -23.03 -5.37 11.08
C TYR A 205 -24.15 -4.99 10.09
N GLN A 206 -25.25 -5.76 10.08
CA GLN A 206 -26.42 -5.44 9.26
C GLN A 206 -27.09 -4.14 9.73
N GLN A 207 -27.17 -3.92 11.04
CA GLN A 207 -27.75 -2.71 11.62
C GLN A 207 -26.93 -1.46 11.25
N LEU A 208 -25.60 -1.56 11.26
CA LEU A 208 -24.73 -0.49 10.78
C LEU A 208 -24.99 -0.17 9.30
N ILE A 209 -25.06 -1.18 8.43
CA ILE A 209 -25.37 -0.97 7.00
C ILE A 209 -26.71 -0.23 6.87
N GLN A 210 -27.76 -0.71 7.54
CA GLN A 210 -29.07 -0.10 7.53
C GLN A 210 -29.03 1.36 7.98
N TRP A 211 -28.39 1.65 9.13
CA TRP A 211 -28.28 3.01 9.63
C TRP A 211 -27.60 3.93 8.64
N TRP A 212 -26.63 3.47 7.85
CA TRP A 212 -25.98 4.31 6.84
C TRP A 212 -26.86 4.55 5.61
N GLU A 213 -27.62 3.54 5.17
CA GLU A 213 -28.54 3.63 4.03
C GLU A 213 -29.75 4.55 4.26
N GLU A 214 -30.15 4.79 5.51
CA GLU A 214 -31.27 5.69 5.86
C GLU A 214 -31.10 7.15 5.39
N LEU A 215 -29.89 7.58 5.00
CA LEU A 215 -29.68 8.92 4.43
C LEU A 215 -29.27 8.85 2.96
N PRO A 216 -30.04 9.48 2.03
CA PRO A 216 -29.76 9.45 0.60
C PRO A 216 -28.39 9.97 0.16
N ALA A 217 -27.75 10.81 0.99
CA ALA A 217 -26.44 11.40 0.69
C ALA A 217 -25.27 10.42 0.91
N PHE A 218 -25.54 9.26 1.53
CA PHE A 218 -24.54 8.23 1.76
C PHE A 218 -24.78 7.04 0.83
N THR A 219 -23.68 6.48 0.32
CA THR A 219 -23.71 5.23 -0.44
C THR A 219 -22.88 4.17 0.27
N ILE A 220 -23.36 2.92 0.22
CA ILE A 220 -22.60 1.77 0.68
C ILE A 220 -21.83 1.18 -0.49
N GLY A 221 -20.51 1.38 -0.46
CA GLY A 221 -19.61 0.75 -1.43
C GLY A 221 -19.19 -0.64 -0.94
N PRO A 222 -19.32 -1.70 -1.77
CA PRO A 222 -18.84 -3.04 -1.40
C PRO A 222 -17.32 -3.04 -1.29
N GLY A 223 -16.80 -3.72 -0.26
CA GLY A 223 -15.39 -4.03 -0.06
C GLY A 223 -15.15 -5.54 -0.07
N THR A 224 -13.88 -5.95 0.01
CA THR A 224 -13.52 -7.38 -0.05
C THR A 224 -14.06 -8.22 1.11
N ARG A 225 -14.29 -7.61 2.29
CA ARG A 225 -14.77 -8.27 3.52
C ARG A 225 -15.77 -7.45 4.34
N GLY A 226 -16.12 -6.29 3.83
CA GLY A 226 -16.85 -5.29 4.57
C GLY A 226 -17.45 -4.29 3.61
N CYS A 227 -18.00 -3.23 4.17
CA CYS A 227 -18.65 -2.17 3.43
C CYS A 227 -17.99 -0.84 3.77
N SER A 228 -18.05 0.12 2.85
CA SER A 228 -17.62 1.49 3.11
C SER A 228 -18.82 2.41 3.03
N ALA A 229 -19.09 3.20 4.07
CA ALA A 229 -19.99 4.34 3.94
C ALA A 229 -19.22 5.46 3.28
N ARG A 230 -19.79 5.95 2.18
CA ARG A 230 -19.21 7.02 1.38
C ARG A 230 -20.14 8.20 1.37
N TYR A 231 -19.55 9.38 1.49
CA TYR A 231 -20.24 10.63 1.21
C TYR A 231 -19.71 11.14 -0.13
N GLY A 232 -20.56 11.14 -1.16
CA GLY A 232 -20.10 11.19 -2.54
C GLY A 232 -19.18 10.00 -2.86
N ARG A 233 -17.97 10.25 -3.36
CA ARG A 233 -16.98 9.19 -3.69
C ARG A 233 -16.03 8.83 -2.56
N ASN A 234 -15.98 9.65 -1.51
CA ASN A 234 -14.95 9.56 -0.48
C ASN A 234 -15.41 8.62 0.65
N PRO A 235 -14.64 7.57 0.98
CA PRO A 235 -14.98 6.71 2.09
C PRO A 235 -14.80 7.47 3.41
N ARG A 236 -15.83 7.44 4.25
CA ARG A 236 -15.83 8.09 5.57
C ARG A 236 -15.53 7.11 6.68
N VAL A 237 -16.15 5.94 6.60
CA VAL A 237 -16.00 4.84 7.55
C VAL A 237 -16.05 3.52 6.79
N TRP A 238 -15.22 2.58 7.19
CA TRP A 238 -15.30 1.17 6.79
C TRP A 238 -15.92 0.35 7.91
N PHE A 239 -16.85 -0.53 7.55
CA PHE A 239 -17.50 -1.47 8.44
C PHE A 239 -17.02 -2.86 8.11
N TYR A 240 -16.64 -3.58 9.15
CA TYR A 240 -16.32 -4.99 9.11
C TYR A 240 -17.22 -5.70 10.12
N PRO A 241 -17.37 -7.04 10.02
CA PRO A 241 -18.24 -7.78 10.93
C PRO A 241 -17.97 -7.54 12.41
N CYS A 242 -16.72 -7.27 12.80
CA CYS A 242 -16.31 -7.13 14.20
C CYS A 242 -15.76 -5.75 14.60
N TYR A 243 -15.67 -4.79 13.66
CA TYR A 243 -15.16 -3.45 13.96
C TYR A 243 -15.54 -2.42 12.90
N ILE A 244 -15.38 -1.14 13.26
CA ILE A 244 -15.32 -0.04 12.29
C ILE A 244 -13.91 0.53 12.20
N GLN A 245 -13.58 1.08 11.04
CA GLN A 245 -12.30 1.74 10.79
C GLN A 245 -12.48 3.05 10.02
N ILE A 246 -11.79 4.09 10.47
CA ILE A 246 -11.70 5.36 9.76
C ILE A 246 -10.57 5.25 8.72
N PRO A 247 -10.87 5.35 7.42
CA PRO A 247 -9.84 5.31 6.37
C PRO A 247 -8.89 6.47 6.54
N SER A 248 -7.59 6.22 6.37
CA SER A 248 -6.55 7.25 6.49
C SER A 248 -6.67 8.34 5.42
N LYS A 249 -6.00 9.50 5.64
CA LYS A 249 -5.97 10.60 4.66
C LYS A 249 -5.56 10.17 3.25
N GLY A 250 -4.58 9.26 3.15
CA GLY A 250 -4.10 8.71 1.87
C GLY A 250 -5.09 7.79 1.15
N GLN A 251 -6.22 7.45 1.77
CA GLN A 251 -7.28 6.59 1.21
C GLN A 251 -8.50 7.41 0.77
N GLY A 252 -8.32 8.71 0.49
CA GLY A 252 -9.38 9.60 0.01
C GLY A 252 -10.30 10.14 1.09
N ASN A 253 -9.99 9.94 2.37
CA ASN A 253 -10.77 10.52 3.46
C ASN A 253 -10.20 11.88 3.90
N TYR A 254 -10.62 12.94 3.21
CA TYR A 254 -10.21 14.31 3.54
C TYR A 254 -10.71 14.80 4.90
N SER A 255 -11.71 14.12 5.47
CA SER A 255 -12.30 14.43 6.77
C SER A 255 -11.75 13.56 7.90
N PHE A 256 -10.60 12.90 7.67
CA PHE A 256 -10.02 11.96 8.63
C PHE A 256 -9.90 12.53 10.04
N ASP A 257 -9.32 13.73 10.20
CA ASP A 257 -9.08 14.29 11.54
C ASP A 257 -10.40 14.58 12.28
N SER A 258 -11.41 15.09 11.57
CA SER A 258 -12.72 15.40 12.14
C SER A 258 -13.50 14.13 12.51
N ILE A 259 -13.53 13.14 11.64
CA ILE A 259 -14.19 11.85 11.92
C ILE A 259 -13.46 11.13 13.05
N LYS A 260 -12.13 11.24 13.11
CA LYS A 260 -11.34 10.73 14.22
C LYS A 260 -11.69 11.44 15.53
N ALA A 261 -11.84 12.76 15.52
CA ALA A 261 -12.26 13.50 16.72
C ALA A 261 -13.65 13.08 17.22
N ILE A 262 -14.60 12.83 16.31
CA ILE A 262 -15.91 12.26 16.64
C ILE A 262 -15.74 10.87 17.28
N LYS A 263 -14.92 10.00 16.68
CA LYS A 263 -14.62 8.66 17.20
C LYS A 263 -13.99 8.71 18.60
N ASP A 264 -13.00 9.57 18.83
CA ASP A 264 -12.32 9.64 20.12
C ASP A 264 -13.23 10.23 21.22
N ARG A 265 -14.19 11.10 20.85
CA ARG A 265 -15.18 11.60 21.80
C ARG A 265 -16.20 10.55 22.20
N ILE A 266 -16.68 9.75 21.25
CA ILE A 266 -17.72 8.74 21.50
C ILE A 266 -17.13 7.45 22.09
N PHE A 267 -15.93 7.07 21.64
CA PHE A 267 -15.22 5.87 22.08
C PHE A 267 -13.88 6.24 22.73
N PRO A 268 -13.88 6.92 23.90
CA PRO A 268 -12.66 7.41 24.54
C PRO A 268 -11.72 6.27 24.98
N ASN A 269 -12.27 5.07 25.20
CA ASN A 269 -11.53 3.90 25.66
C ASN A 269 -11.12 2.94 24.54
N ALA A 270 -11.52 3.19 23.28
CA ALA A 270 -11.17 2.30 22.17
C ALA A 270 -9.66 2.36 21.91
N CYS A 271 -9.00 1.20 21.98
CA CYS A 271 -7.54 1.07 22.11
C CYS A 271 -6.76 1.59 20.90
N THR A 272 -7.39 1.72 19.72
CA THR A 272 -6.67 2.06 18.50
C THR A 272 -6.99 3.45 17.96
N ARG A 273 -6.02 4.03 17.25
CA ARG A 273 -6.09 5.40 16.74
C ARG A 273 -7.20 5.62 15.70
N THR A 274 -7.62 4.59 14.99
CA THR A 274 -8.56 4.70 13.86
C THR A 274 -9.61 3.60 13.79
N ARG A 275 -9.56 2.60 14.68
CA ARG A 275 -10.45 1.45 14.70
C ARG A 275 -11.18 1.38 16.04
N VAL A 276 -12.41 0.90 15.99
CA VAL A 276 -13.25 0.64 17.16
C VAL A 276 -13.76 -0.78 17.02
N ASP A 277 -13.29 -1.66 17.91
CA ASP A 277 -13.71 -3.05 17.95
C ASP A 277 -15.04 -3.16 18.69
N PHE A 278 -15.99 -3.96 18.18
CA PHE A 278 -17.30 -4.13 18.83
C PHE A 278 -17.20 -4.82 20.19
N ALA A 279 -16.11 -5.56 20.41
CA ALA A 279 -15.80 -6.17 21.69
C ALA A 279 -15.13 -5.21 22.70
N ASP A 280 -14.79 -3.97 22.32
CA ASP A 280 -14.17 -3.02 23.24
C ASP A 280 -15.16 -2.60 24.34
N PRO A 281 -14.73 -2.52 25.63
CA PRO A 281 -15.60 -2.07 26.70
C PRO A 281 -16.15 -0.65 26.45
N GLY A 282 -17.48 -0.51 26.48
CA GLY A 282 -18.17 0.76 26.20
C GLY A 282 -18.52 0.98 24.74
N VAL A 283 -18.36 -0.03 23.88
CA VAL A 283 -18.95 -0.08 22.54
C VAL A 283 -20.23 -0.91 22.60
N ASP A 284 -21.35 -0.27 22.32
CA ASP A 284 -22.68 -0.87 22.23
C ASP A 284 -23.45 -0.30 21.03
N LEU A 285 -24.66 -0.78 20.78
CA LEU A 285 -25.46 -0.31 19.64
C LEU A 285 -25.80 1.17 19.73
N ASP A 286 -26.05 1.70 20.93
CA ASP A 286 -26.44 3.11 21.12
C ASP A 286 -25.27 4.05 20.84
N THR A 287 -24.08 3.72 21.33
CA THR A 287 -22.83 4.48 21.08
C THR A 287 -22.40 4.38 19.62
N LEU A 288 -22.54 3.21 18.99
CA LEU A 288 -22.34 3.04 17.54
C LEU A 288 -23.32 3.89 16.73
N HIS A 289 -24.60 3.89 17.10
CA HIS A 289 -25.61 4.70 16.42
C HIS A 289 -25.33 6.20 16.57
N ALA A 290 -24.96 6.65 17.78
CA ALA A 290 -24.55 8.03 18.03
C ALA A 290 -23.37 8.44 17.14
N PHE A 291 -22.37 7.55 16.99
CA PHE A 291 -21.25 7.79 16.08
C PHE A 291 -21.70 7.94 14.63
N VAL A 292 -22.58 7.07 14.15
CA VAL A 292 -23.13 7.16 12.80
C VAL A 292 -23.86 8.48 12.57
N LEU A 293 -24.73 8.88 13.50
CA LEU A 293 -25.49 10.14 13.42
C LEU A 293 -24.58 11.36 13.39
N GLU A 294 -23.55 11.39 14.24
CA GLU A 294 -22.63 12.52 14.28
C GLU A 294 -21.75 12.62 13.03
N VAL A 295 -21.24 11.51 12.51
CA VAL A 295 -20.48 11.54 11.25
C VAL A 295 -21.38 11.97 10.09
N LYS A 296 -22.64 11.52 10.07
CA LYS A 296 -23.64 11.95 9.09
C LYS A 296 -23.91 13.45 9.17
N GLN A 297 -24.12 13.97 10.37
CA GLN A 297 -24.35 15.40 10.60
C GLN A 297 -23.11 16.22 10.20
N PHE A 298 -21.92 15.80 10.61
CA PHE A 298 -20.67 16.43 10.22
C PHE A 298 -20.53 16.51 8.69
N CYS A 299 -20.80 15.42 7.98
CA CYS A 299 -20.73 15.41 6.51
C CYS A 299 -21.81 16.31 5.88
N ARG A 300 -22.99 16.44 6.48
CA ARG A 300 -24.03 17.35 6.00
C ARG A 300 -23.65 18.82 6.17
N GLU A 301 -23.03 19.17 7.29
CA GLU A 301 -22.65 20.55 7.61
C GLU A 301 -21.35 20.99 6.92
N ASN A 302 -20.40 20.07 6.79
CA ASN A 302 -19.03 20.35 6.34
C ASN A 302 -18.70 19.71 4.99
N GLY A 303 -19.58 18.85 4.48
CA GLY A 303 -19.51 18.39 3.11
C GLY A 303 -19.70 19.60 2.22
N SER A 304 -18.59 20.09 1.66
CA SER A 304 -18.60 21.16 0.68
C SER A 304 -19.69 20.90 -0.37
N GLN A 305 -20.30 21.95 -0.93
CA GLN A 305 -21.20 21.75 -2.09
C GLN A 305 -20.51 21.01 -3.26
N SER A 306 -19.16 20.97 -3.31
CA SER A 306 -18.40 20.11 -4.22
C SER A 306 -18.39 18.61 -3.87
N GLU A 307 -18.71 18.22 -2.63
CA GLU A 307 -18.87 16.82 -2.19
C GLU A 307 -20.34 16.34 -2.20
N MET A 308 -21.31 17.26 -2.01
CA MET A 308 -22.75 17.00 -2.18
C MET A 308 -23.24 17.14 -3.62
N GLY A 309 -22.45 17.76 -4.49
CA GLY A 309 -22.81 18.09 -5.86
C GLY A 309 -22.31 17.07 -6.89
N ASP A 310 -22.77 15.83 -6.81
CA ASP A 310 -23.12 15.14 -8.06
C ASP A 310 -24.52 15.68 -8.45
N ILE A 311 -24.60 16.97 -8.81
CA ILE A 311 -25.40 17.28 -9.99
C ILE A 311 -24.63 16.54 -11.06
N SER A 312 -25.00 15.28 -11.27
CA SER A 312 -24.25 14.37 -12.13
C SER A 312 -24.15 15.08 -13.47
N MET A 313 -22.99 15.66 -13.75
CA MET A 313 -22.75 16.27 -15.03
C MET A 313 -23.00 15.15 -16.02
N THR A 314 -24.01 15.34 -16.85
CA THR A 314 -24.34 14.42 -17.93
C THR A 314 -23.07 14.19 -18.74
N ASP A 315 -22.98 13.05 -19.42
CA ASP A 315 -21.81 12.78 -20.26
C ASP A 315 -21.61 13.91 -21.30
N GLN A 316 -22.68 14.57 -21.74
CA GLN A 316 -22.63 15.72 -22.63
C GLN A 316 -21.99 16.96 -21.97
N GLU A 317 -22.35 17.27 -20.71
CA GLU A 317 -21.74 18.38 -19.96
C GLU A 317 -20.27 18.12 -19.67
N LYS A 318 -19.92 16.88 -19.27
CA LYS A 318 -18.52 16.48 -19.09
C LYS A 318 -17.73 16.60 -20.39
N TRP A 319 -18.30 16.17 -21.50
CA TRP A 319 -17.65 16.29 -22.81
C TRP A 319 -17.38 17.75 -23.19
N LYS A 320 -18.39 18.61 -23.04
CA LYS A 320 -18.26 20.07 -23.26
C LYS A 320 -17.18 20.67 -22.35
N LEU A 321 -17.08 20.20 -21.12
CA LEU A 321 -16.05 20.64 -20.18
C LEU A 321 -14.65 20.23 -20.66
N VAL A 322 -14.46 18.96 -21.04
CA VAL A 322 -13.18 18.45 -21.57
C VAL A 322 -12.76 19.19 -22.85
N GLN A 323 -13.70 19.50 -23.74
CA GLN A 323 -13.42 20.29 -24.96
C GLN A 323 -12.82 21.66 -24.64
N ARG A 324 -13.32 22.33 -23.60
CA ARG A 324 -12.92 23.69 -23.23
C ARG A 324 -11.55 23.81 -22.56
N ILE A 325 -10.97 22.72 -22.06
CA ILE A 325 -9.67 22.74 -21.38
C ILE A 325 -8.58 23.14 -22.40
N PRO A 326 -7.94 24.32 -22.29
CA PRO A 326 -6.89 24.72 -23.22
C PRO A 326 -5.57 24.03 -22.88
N LEU A 327 -4.61 24.03 -23.82
CA LEU A 327 -3.22 23.78 -23.47
C LEU A 327 -2.59 25.08 -22.97
N ILE A 328 -1.69 25.01 -21.99
CA ILE A 328 -0.84 26.15 -21.58
C ILE A 328 0.45 26.26 -22.39
N VAL A 329 0.72 25.27 -23.24
CA VAL A 329 1.85 25.23 -24.17
C VAL A 329 1.36 24.94 -25.59
N PRO A 330 2.10 25.32 -26.63
CA PRO A 330 1.75 24.94 -28.01
C PRO A 330 1.62 23.42 -28.18
N TYR A 331 0.78 23.00 -29.13
CA TYR A 331 0.51 21.58 -29.41
C TYR A 331 1.80 20.76 -29.58
N GLU A 332 2.74 21.28 -30.35
CA GLU A 332 4.03 20.64 -30.66
C GLU A 332 4.86 20.43 -29.39
N VAL A 333 4.85 21.39 -28.47
CA VAL A 333 5.54 21.29 -27.18
C VAL A 333 4.86 20.26 -26.28
N SER A 334 3.52 20.18 -26.30
CA SER A 334 2.78 19.16 -25.55
C SER A 334 3.10 17.74 -26.06
N LEU A 335 3.18 17.58 -27.39
CA LEU A 335 3.50 16.31 -28.04
C LEU A 335 4.95 15.90 -27.76
N ASP A 336 5.90 16.83 -27.81
CA ASP A 336 7.31 16.58 -27.45
C ASP A 336 7.44 16.09 -25.99
N LYS A 337 6.74 16.75 -25.04
CA LYS A 337 6.73 16.32 -23.63
C LYS A 337 6.18 14.90 -23.47
N LEU A 338 5.12 14.54 -24.20
CA LEU A 338 4.57 13.19 -24.20
C LEU A 338 5.56 12.18 -24.79
N ARG A 339 6.19 12.51 -25.93
CA ARG A 339 7.18 11.64 -26.60
C ARG A 339 8.38 11.35 -25.71
N LYS A 340 8.84 12.31 -24.91
CA LYS A 340 9.89 12.10 -23.89
C LYS A 340 9.50 11.09 -22.81
N VAL A 341 8.22 10.97 -22.48
CA VAL A 341 7.73 9.89 -21.62
C VAL A 341 7.68 8.58 -22.43
N GLY A 342 7.22 8.62 -23.68
CA GLY A 342 7.24 7.48 -24.60
C GLY A 342 8.62 6.87 -24.83
N GLU A 343 9.69 7.67 -24.87
CA GLU A 343 11.08 7.18 -25.01
C GLU A 343 11.49 6.19 -23.91
N LYS A 344 10.87 6.29 -22.74
CA LYS A 344 11.07 5.35 -21.63
C LYS A 344 10.12 4.16 -21.67
N HIS A 345 9.00 4.28 -22.38
CA HIS A 345 7.83 3.41 -22.28
C HIS A 345 7.26 3.06 -23.66
N GLU A 346 7.72 1.94 -24.23
CA GLU A 346 7.46 1.53 -25.62
C GLU A 346 5.96 1.53 -26.00
N HIS A 347 5.10 0.99 -25.13
CA HIS A 347 3.65 0.95 -25.39
C HIS A 347 3.02 2.34 -25.45
N LEU A 348 3.49 3.28 -24.63
CA LEU A 348 3.03 4.66 -24.68
C LEU A 348 3.53 5.33 -25.96
N ALA A 349 4.80 5.12 -26.34
CA ALA A 349 5.36 5.66 -27.58
C ALA A 349 4.52 5.30 -28.80
N GLN A 350 4.18 4.02 -28.95
CA GLN A 350 3.34 3.54 -30.06
C GLN A 350 1.93 4.18 -30.04
N ALA A 351 1.38 4.41 -28.85
CA ALA A 351 0.03 4.94 -28.69
C ALA A 351 -0.06 6.47 -28.87
N ILE A 352 1.01 7.23 -28.62
CA ILE A 352 1.02 8.69 -28.69
C ILE A 352 0.60 9.19 -30.08
N ASP A 353 1.28 8.72 -31.13
CA ASP A 353 1.05 9.23 -32.49
C ASP A 353 -0.36 8.90 -33.02
N THR A 354 -0.98 7.84 -32.48
CA THR A 354 -2.34 7.43 -32.85
C THR A 354 -3.42 8.21 -32.10
N ASN A 355 -3.16 8.60 -30.85
CA ASN A 355 -4.22 9.08 -29.94
C ASN A 355 -4.04 10.53 -29.48
N TRP A 356 -2.88 11.15 -29.64
CA TRP A 356 -2.67 12.58 -29.40
C TRP A 356 -2.95 13.35 -30.68
N LEU A 357 -4.16 13.90 -30.79
CA LEU A 357 -4.72 14.38 -32.04
C LEU A 357 -5.00 15.88 -31.94
N ARG A 358 -4.64 16.60 -33.01
CA ARG A 358 -4.81 18.04 -33.13
C ARG A 358 -6.25 18.38 -33.52
N GLU A 359 -6.77 19.47 -32.94
CA GLU A 359 -8.06 20.08 -33.30
C GLU A 359 -7.85 21.61 -33.38
N GLY A 360 -7.54 22.10 -34.58
CA GLY A 360 -7.06 23.49 -34.76
C GLY A 360 -5.71 23.72 -34.08
N ASP A 361 -5.61 24.77 -33.26
CA ASP A 361 -4.44 25.03 -32.41
C ASP A 361 -4.50 24.30 -31.04
N ALA A 362 -5.56 23.52 -30.81
CA ALA A 362 -5.79 22.80 -29.57
C ALA A 362 -5.55 21.29 -29.74
N VAL A 363 -5.66 20.57 -28.62
CA VAL A 363 -5.71 19.10 -28.60
C VAL A 363 -7.17 18.63 -28.49
N ALA A 364 -7.53 17.60 -29.25
CA ALA A 364 -8.87 17.04 -29.28
C ALA A 364 -9.30 16.53 -27.89
N ALA A 365 -10.59 16.65 -27.56
CA ALA A 365 -11.12 16.18 -26.28
C ALA A 365 -10.87 14.67 -26.02
N ARG A 366 -10.98 13.83 -27.06
CA ARG A 366 -10.67 12.39 -26.94
C ARG A 366 -9.23 12.12 -26.53
N SER A 367 -8.28 12.94 -26.98
CA SER A 367 -6.86 12.81 -26.65
C SER A 367 -6.61 13.17 -25.18
N LYS A 368 -7.34 14.15 -24.63
CA LYS A 368 -7.32 14.46 -23.19
C LYS A 368 -7.85 13.28 -22.38
N CYS A 369 -8.97 12.69 -22.77
CA CYS A 369 -9.52 11.48 -22.12
C CYS A 369 -8.56 10.28 -22.21
N TRP A 370 -7.94 10.08 -23.37
CA TRP A 370 -6.93 9.04 -23.59
C TRP A 370 -5.72 9.24 -22.68
N PHE A 371 -5.17 10.45 -22.63
CA PHE A 371 -3.99 10.72 -21.82
C PHE A 371 -4.29 10.64 -20.31
N PHE A 372 -5.50 11.05 -19.89
CA PHE A 372 -5.95 10.88 -18.52
C PHE A 372 -6.01 9.40 -18.12
N CYS A 373 -6.45 8.52 -19.03
CA CYS A 373 -6.45 7.07 -18.76
C CYS A 373 -5.03 6.54 -18.55
N TRP A 374 -4.05 7.01 -19.32
CA TRP A 374 -2.64 6.68 -19.10
C TRP A 374 -2.15 7.20 -17.75
N ALA A 375 -2.44 8.46 -17.43
CA ALA A 375 -2.11 9.03 -16.12
C ALA A 375 -2.80 8.31 -14.94
N THR A 376 -3.93 7.61 -15.16
CA THR A 376 -4.63 6.87 -14.11
C THR A 376 -4.10 5.45 -13.93
N THR A 377 -4.03 4.66 -15.01
CA THR A 377 -3.74 3.22 -14.92
C THR A 377 -2.49 2.78 -15.66
N ALA A 378 -2.08 3.49 -16.71
CA ALA A 378 -0.92 3.19 -17.56
C ALA A 378 -0.62 1.69 -17.80
N ILE A 379 -1.65 0.89 -18.13
CA ILE A 379 -1.50 -0.56 -18.32
C ILE A 379 -0.84 -1.24 -17.09
N ASN A 380 -1.28 -0.83 -15.90
CA ASN A 380 -0.81 -1.28 -14.59
C ASN A 380 0.66 -0.95 -14.25
N SER A 381 1.28 0.01 -14.95
CA SER A 381 2.60 0.54 -14.58
C SER A 381 2.48 1.85 -13.80
N GLN A 382 2.75 1.79 -12.48
CA GLN A 382 2.69 2.97 -11.63
C GLN A 382 3.67 4.06 -12.06
N GLU A 383 4.87 3.68 -12.50
CA GLU A 383 5.91 4.61 -12.96
C GLU A 383 5.44 5.42 -14.17
N VAL A 384 4.86 4.75 -15.17
CA VAL A 384 4.32 5.42 -16.37
C VAL A 384 3.16 6.34 -15.99
N ALA A 385 2.28 5.89 -15.07
CA ALA A 385 1.15 6.69 -14.61
C ALA A 385 1.63 7.99 -13.95
N ASP A 386 2.66 7.93 -13.11
CA ASP A 386 3.21 9.09 -12.43
C ASP A 386 3.94 10.05 -13.38
N ASP A 387 4.72 9.53 -14.35
CA ASP A 387 5.31 10.35 -15.41
C ASP A 387 4.21 11.05 -16.26
N CYS A 388 3.12 10.35 -16.58
CA CYS A 388 1.98 10.91 -17.29
C CYS A 388 1.27 12.00 -16.47
N LYS A 389 1.05 11.79 -15.17
CA LYS A 389 0.47 12.83 -14.27
C LYS A 389 1.35 14.07 -14.21
N PHE A 390 2.66 13.87 -14.15
CA PHE A 390 3.61 14.98 -14.15
C PHE A 390 3.52 15.80 -15.44
N VAL A 391 3.50 15.14 -16.61
CA VAL A 391 3.32 15.82 -17.90
C VAL A 391 1.94 16.47 -18.03
N TRP A 392 0.87 15.85 -17.54
CA TRP A 392 -0.48 16.44 -17.50
C TRP A 392 -0.46 17.83 -16.86
N ASN A 393 0.12 17.93 -15.67
CA ASN A 393 0.19 19.18 -14.90
C ASN A 393 1.13 20.23 -15.52
N GLN A 394 1.90 19.88 -16.55
CA GLN A 394 2.75 20.82 -17.30
C GLN A 394 2.12 21.33 -18.60
N ILE A 395 1.11 20.63 -19.14
CA ILE A 395 0.52 20.96 -20.44
C ILE A 395 -0.89 21.53 -20.31
N PHE A 396 -1.57 21.31 -19.17
CA PHE A 396 -2.86 21.89 -18.87
C PHE A 396 -2.77 22.95 -17.77
N PRO A 397 -3.72 23.90 -17.73
CA PRO A 397 -3.76 24.93 -16.68
C PRO A 397 -3.87 24.33 -15.27
N PRO A 398 -3.31 24.97 -14.24
CA PRO A 398 -3.40 24.49 -12.85
C PRO A 398 -4.83 24.28 -12.34
N GLU A 399 -5.81 25.05 -12.85
CA GLU A 399 -7.23 24.88 -12.54
C GLU A 399 -7.85 23.59 -13.13
N TYR A 400 -7.17 22.99 -14.11
CA TYR A 400 -7.54 21.72 -14.76
C TYR A 400 -6.44 20.67 -14.58
N ASP A 401 -5.76 20.69 -13.43
CA ASP A 401 -4.77 19.69 -13.08
C ASP A 401 -5.35 18.26 -13.06
N TYR A 402 -4.47 17.28 -12.90
CA TYR A 402 -4.88 15.87 -12.92
C TYR A 402 -5.96 15.58 -11.86
N ARG A 403 -5.86 16.16 -10.66
CA ARG A 403 -6.78 15.91 -9.54
C ARG A 403 -8.16 16.48 -9.84
N TRP A 404 -8.21 17.67 -10.41
CA TRP A 404 -9.46 18.27 -10.84
C TRP A 404 -10.13 17.41 -11.91
N PHE A 405 -9.38 16.91 -12.90
CA PHE A 405 -9.94 16.08 -13.97
C PHE A 405 -10.47 14.75 -13.42
N GLU A 406 -9.75 14.13 -12.47
CA GLU A 406 -10.17 12.92 -11.77
C GLU A 406 -11.47 13.13 -10.99
N ALA A 407 -11.59 14.26 -10.28
CA ALA A 407 -12.77 14.59 -9.50
C ALA A 407 -14.00 14.84 -10.39
N ASN A 408 -13.86 15.69 -11.41
CA ASN A 408 -15.00 16.23 -12.17
C ASN A 408 -15.37 15.38 -13.39
N ILE A 409 -14.39 14.82 -14.10
CA ILE A 409 -14.62 14.00 -15.30
C ILE A 409 -14.67 12.53 -14.92
N GLY A 410 -13.61 12.06 -14.26
CA GLY A 410 -13.48 10.69 -13.76
C GLY A 410 -13.07 9.65 -14.81
N TYR A 411 -12.44 8.57 -14.32
CA TYR A 411 -11.84 7.53 -15.16
C TYR A 411 -12.85 6.79 -16.05
N LYS A 412 -14.05 6.45 -15.54
CA LYS A 412 -15.07 5.73 -16.34
C LYS A 412 -15.51 6.52 -17.57
N PHE A 413 -15.72 7.83 -17.42
CA PHE A 413 -16.06 8.71 -18.54
C PHE A 413 -14.91 8.77 -19.55
N ALA A 414 -13.69 9.04 -19.07
CA ALA A 414 -12.52 9.13 -19.93
C ALA A 414 -12.28 7.81 -20.70
N GLN A 415 -12.43 6.67 -20.03
CA GLN A 415 -12.31 5.34 -20.64
C GLN A 415 -13.33 5.11 -21.75
N LYS A 416 -14.59 5.54 -21.54
CA LYS A 416 -15.67 5.40 -22.53
C LYS A 416 -15.38 6.20 -23.81
N TYR A 417 -14.80 7.39 -23.70
CA TYR A 417 -14.68 8.32 -24.83
C TYR A 417 -13.27 8.50 -25.41
N ARG A 418 -12.26 7.77 -24.91
CA ARG A 418 -10.86 7.93 -25.32
C ARG A 418 -10.55 7.59 -26.79
N TYR A 419 -11.31 6.70 -27.43
CA TYR A 419 -11.04 6.27 -28.81
C TYR A 419 -12.07 6.82 -29.82
N GLU A 420 -13.35 6.66 -29.51
CA GLU A 420 -14.44 6.97 -30.44
C GLU A 420 -14.91 8.42 -30.37
N GLY A 421 -14.53 9.15 -29.31
CA GLY A 421 -15.06 10.48 -29.01
C GLY A 421 -16.55 10.44 -28.64
N PHE A 422 -17.13 11.60 -28.35
CA PHE A 422 -18.57 11.71 -28.09
C PHE A 422 -19.33 11.86 -29.40
N ARG A 423 -20.11 10.85 -29.76
CA ARG A 423 -21.11 10.95 -30.83
C ARG A 423 -22.45 11.26 -30.16
N GLU A 424 -23.01 12.43 -30.45
CA GLU A 424 -24.43 12.67 -30.14
C GLU A 424 -25.23 11.63 -30.92
N ILE A 425 -25.84 10.68 -30.21
CA ILE A 425 -26.93 9.91 -30.80
C ILE A 425 -28.08 10.91 -30.89
N VAL A 426 -28.23 11.54 -32.06
CA VAL A 426 -29.43 12.28 -32.41
C VAL A 426 -30.53 11.22 -32.51
N LEU A 427 -31.27 11.03 -31.41
CA LEU A 427 -32.49 10.23 -31.39
C LEU A 427 -33.67 11.06 -31.92
#